data_AF-A0A388JSK6-F1
#
_entry.id   AF-A0A388JSK6-F1
#
_cell.length_a   1.000
_cell.length_b   1.000
_cell.length_c   1.000
_cell.angle_alpha   90.00
_cell.angle_beta   90.00
_cell.angle_gamma   90.00
#
_symmetry.space_group_name_H-M   'P 1'
#
loop_
_entity.id
_entity.type
_entity.pdbx_description
1 polymer ?
#
loop_
_entity_poly.entity_id
_entity_poly.type
_entity_poly.pdbx_seq_one_letter_code
_entity_poly.pdbx_strand_id
1 'polypeptide(L)'
;MDMDGSNEMRLGAVEWFSTAQVRAAALSRMVAMLRMIVTERRVPSMSWIRSVQQSMLEIARGLEEGPPPHPEAPTDRPQFQALMRRCCEELEEGQGLCG
;
A
#
# COMPACT_ATOMS: atom_id res chain seq x y z
N MET A 1 16.89 25.13 -22.43
CA MET A 1 15.66 25.55 -21.72
C MET A 1 14.87 24.28 -21.49
N ASP A 2 15.20 23.55 -20.43
CA ASP A 2 14.59 22.27 -20.06
C ASP A 2 13.43 22.52 -19.09
N MET A 3 12.39 23.20 -19.57
CA MET A 3 11.15 23.38 -18.78
C MET A 3 10.20 22.18 -18.86
N ASP A 4 10.41 21.27 -19.81
CA ASP A 4 9.46 20.17 -20.10
C ASP A 4 9.62 19.00 -19.11
N GLY A 5 10.86 18.55 -18.86
CA GLY A 5 11.13 17.41 -17.97
C GLY A 5 10.78 17.62 -16.49
N SER A 6 10.77 18.87 -16.01
CA SER A 6 10.40 19.19 -14.62
C SER A 6 8.89 19.05 -14.38
N ASN A 7 8.07 19.35 -15.38
CA ASN A 7 6.62 19.23 -15.25
C ASN A 7 6.15 17.77 -15.35
N GLU A 8 6.76 16.98 -16.25
CA GLU A 8 6.50 15.53 -16.37
C GLU A 8 6.88 14.78 -15.08
N MET A 9 8.05 15.06 -14.51
CA MET A 9 8.49 14.44 -13.25
C MET A 9 7.54 14.78 -12.08
N ARG A 10 7.03 16.02 -12.04
CA ARG A 10 6.08 16.44 -11.00
C ARG A 10 4.71 15.76 -11.17
N LEU A 11 4.23 15.61 -12.40
CA LEU A 11 2.98 14.91 -12.71
C LEU A 11 3.08 13.42 -12.33
N GLY A 12 4.17 12.75 -12.72
CA GLY A 12 4.42 11.36 -12.34
C GLY A 12 4.49 11.15 -10.82
N ALA A 13 5.10 12.07 -10.08
CA ALA A 13 5.13 12.01 -8.62
C ALA A 13 3.75 12.18 -7.97
N VAL A 14 2.87 13.03 -8.53
CA VAL A 14 1.48 13.20 -8.05
C VAL A 14 0.65 11.96 -8.35
N GLU A 15 0.78 11.40 -9.55
CA GLU A 15 0.09 10.17 -9.95
C GLU A 15 0.53 8.97 -9.10
N TRP A 16 1.84 8.83 -8.84
CA TRP A 16 2.32 7.80 -7.92
C TRP A 16 1.78 7.99 -6.51
N PHE A 17 1.84 9.21 -5.97
CA PHE A 17 1.33 9.47 -4.62
C PHE A 17 -0.16 9.16 -4.49
N SER A 18 -0.97 9.54 -5.48
CA SER A 18 -2.39 9.20 -5.55
C SER A 18 -2.62 7.68 -5.59
N THR A 19 -1.86 6.97 -6.42
CA THR A 19 -1.91 5.50 -6.51
C THR A 19 -1.53 4.85 -5.19
N ALA A 20 -0.50 5.35 -4.53
CA ALA A 20 -0.05 4.88 -3.23
C ALA A 20 -1.12 5.11 -2.14
N GLN A 21 -1.80 6.26 -2.15
CA GLN A 21 -2.92 6.51 -1.23
C GLN A 21 -4.09 5.54 -1.44
N VAL A 22 -4.45 5.26 -2.69
CA VAL A 22 -5.52 4.30 -3.00
C VAL A 22 -5.16 2.89 -2.52
N ARG A 23 -3.91 2.48 -2.74
CA ARG A 23 -3.37 1.19 -2.29
C ARG A 23 -3.32 1.10 -0.76
N ALA A 24 -2.85 2.14 -0.08
CA ALA A 24 -2.87 2.24 1.38
C ALA A 24 -4.30 2.11 1.94
N ALA A 25 -5.28 2.79 1.34
CA ALA A 25 -6.68 2.68 1.76
C ALA A 25 -7.26 1.28 1.50
N ALA A 26 -6.79 0.55 0.49
CA ALA A 26 -7.16 -0.85 0.27
C ALA A 26 -6.59 -1.75 1.37
N LEU A 27 -5.32 -1.56 1.74
CA LEU A 27 -4.69 -2.28 2.85
C LEU A 27 -5.43 -2.04 4.17
N SER A 28 -5.72 -0.78 4.52
CA SER A 28 -6.44 -0.44 5.75
C SER A 28 -7.81 -1.11 5.85
N ARG A 29 -8.51 -1.24 4.71
CA ARG A 29 -9.80 -1.94 4.66
C ARG A 29 -9.64 -3.45 4.88
N MET A 30 -8.59 -4.07 4.34
CA MET A 30 -8.30 -5.48 4.57
C MET A 30 -7.94 -5.75 6.05
N VAL A 31 -7.08 -4.92 6.64
CA VAL A 31 -6.71 -5.05 8.06
C VAL A 31 -7.93 -4.83 8.95
N ALA A 32 -8.79 -3.85 8.65
CA ALA A 32 -10.05 -3.66 9.38
C ALA A 32 -10.98 -4.89 9.28
N MET A 33 -11.05 -5.53 8.12
CA MET A 33 -11.81 -6.78 7.94
C MET A 33 -11.22 -7.92 8.77
N LEU A 34 -9.89 -8.05 8.81
CA LEU A 34 -9.21 -9.04 9.64
C LEU A 34 -9.49 -8.82 11.14
N ARG A 35 -9.39 -7.57 11.61
CA ARG A 35 -9.74 -7.19 13.00
C ARG A 35 -11.18 -7.58 13.34
N MET A 36 -12.13 -7.35 12.43
CA MET A 36 -13.53 -7.75 12.61
C MET A 36 -13.67 -9.26 12.77
N ILE A 37 -13.03 -10.04 11.89
CA ILE A 37 -13.10 -11.52 11.93
C ILE A 37 -12.55 -12.07 13.25
N VAL A 38 -11.41 -11.54 13.71
CA VAL A 38 -10.81 -11.91 14.99
C VAL A 38 -11.71 -11.52 16.16
N THR A 39 -12.25 -10.30 16.14
CA THR A 39 -13.16 -9.79 17.19
C THR A 39 -14.44 -10.64 17.28
N GLU A 40 -14.99 -11.04 16.13
CA GLU A 40 -16.16 -11.90 16.04
C GLU A 40 -15.85 -13.39 16.28
N ARG A 41 -14.58 -13.75 16.54
CA ARG A 41 -14.11 -15.13 16.75
C ARG A 41 -14.51 -16.07 15.62
N ARG A 42 -14.62 -15.56 14.40
CA ARG A 42 -14.86 -16.40 13.22
C ARG A 42 -13.56 -17.10 12.85
N VAL A 43 -13.66 -18.36 12.47
CA VAL A 43 -12.53 -19.13 11.94
C VAL A 43 -12.59 -19.05 10.42
N PRO A 44 -11.75 -18.22 9.77
CA PRO A 44 -11.69 -18.19 8.32
C PRO A 44 -11.10 -19.48 7.77
N SER A 45 -11.45 -19.83 6.53
CA SER A 45 -10.86 -20.98 5.88
C SER A 45 -9.39 -20.72 5.50
N MET A 46 -8.58 -21.77 5.44
CA MET A 46 -7.19 -21.69 4.97
C MET A 46 -7.05 -21.16 3.53
N SER A 47 -8.08 -21.35 2.69
CA SER A 47 -8.09 -20.75 1.35
C SER A 47 -8.31 -19.24 1.41
N TRP A 48 -9.17 -18.76 2.31
CA TRP A 48 -9.42 -17.34 2.51
C TRP A 48 -8.19 -16.64 3.08
N ILE A 49 -7.54 -17.22 4.11
CA ILE A 49 -6.33 -16.66 4.72
C ILE A 49 -5.24 -16.47 3.65
N ARG A 50 -4.99 -17.49 2.83
CA ARG A 50 -4.02 -17.41 1.72
C ARG A 50 -4.38 -16.33 0.70
N SER A 51 -5.66 -16.20 0.37
CA SER A 51 -6.12 -15.15 -0.55
C SER A 51 -5.89 -13.75 0.01
N VAL A 52 -6.10 -13.54 1.31
CA VAL A 52 -5.84 -12.26 1.96
C VAL A 52 -4.35 -11.97 2.03
N GLN A 53 -3.52 -12.93 2.42
CA GLN A 53 -2.06 -12.79 2.44
C GLN A 53 -1.51 -12.44 1.05
N GLN A 54 -2.00 -13.10 0.00
CA GLN A 54 -1.63 -12.81 -1.38
C GLN A 54 -2.05 -11.38 -1.78
N SER A 55 -3.27 -10.97 -1.42
CA SER A 55 -3.76 -9.62 -1.72
C SER A 55 -2.95 -8.54 -1.02
N MET A 56 -2.57 -8.75 0.24
CA MET A 56 -1.71 -7.82 0.99
C MET A 56 -0.32 -7.73 0.36
N LEU A 57 0.26 -8.85 -0.10
CA LEU A 57 1.55 -8.88 -0.78
C LEU A 57 1.51 -8.13 -2.12
N GLU A 58 0.44 -8.27 -2.90
CA GLU A 58 0.26 -7.53 -4.16
C GLU A 58 0.12 -6.03 -3.92
N ILE A 59 -0.58 -5.63 -2.86
CA ILE A 59 -0.66 -4.22 -2.47
C ILE A 59 0.71 -3.68 -2.03
N ALA A 60 1.44 -4.43 -1.19
CA ALA A 60 2.78 -4.06 -0.72
C ALA A 60 3.74 -3.87 -1.90
N ARG A 61 3.79 -4.85 -2.81
CA ARG A 61 4.59 -4.79 -4.03
C ARG A 61 4.22 -3.58 -4.87
N GLY A 62 2.93 -3.28 -5.02
CA GLY A 62 2.47 -2.10 -5.73
C GLY A 62 2.89 -0.78 -5.05
N LEU A 63 2.93 -0.72 -3.73
CA LEU A 63 3.38 0.46 -3.01
C LEU A 63 4.88 0.72 -3.23
N GLU A 64 5.68 -0.36 -3.25
CA GLU A 64 7.13 -0.31 -3.49
C GLU A 64 7.48 0.03 -4.94
N GLU A 65 6.87 -0.67 -5.91
CA GLU A 65 7.18 -0.48 -7.34
C GLU A 65 6.61 0.83 -7.89
N GLY A 66 5.40 1.23 -7.48
CA GLY A 66 4.71 2.38 -8.07
C GLY A 66 4.27 2.18 -9.53
N PRO A 67 3.55 3.14 -10.14
CA PRO A 67 3.21 3.09 -11.54
C PRO A 67 4.44 3.42 -12.40
N PRO A 68 4.63 2.76 -13.55
CA PRO A 68 5.59 3.18 -14.57
C PRO A 68 5.20 4.55 -15.18
N PRO A 69 6.16 5.41 -15.55
CA PRO A 69 7.61 5.29 -15.31
C PRO A 69 7.94 5.54 -13.84
N HIS A 70 8.70 4.62 -13.22
CA HIS A 70 9.10 4.69 -11.82
C HIS A 70 9.84 6.01 -11.58
N PRO A 71 9.23 7.01 -10.91
CA PRO A 71 9.89 8.28 -10.75
C PRO A 71 11.05 8.09 -9.77
N GLU A 72 12.26 8.52 -10.12
CA GLU A 72 13.43 8.44 -9.22
C GLU A 72 13.25 9.32 -7.96
N ALA A 73 12.34 10.29 -8.00
CA ALA A 73 12.27 11.44 -7.11
C ALA A 73 11.23 11.51 -5.96
N PRO A 74 10.24 10.61 -5.73
CA PRO A 74 9.17 10.97 -4.77
C PRO A 74 9.47 10.52 -3.33
N THR A 75 10.57 9.79 -3.11
CA THR A 75 11.01 9.27 -1.80
C THR A 75 11.37 10.36 -0.80
N ASP A 76 11.70 11.57 -1.27
CA ASP A 76 12.09 12.70 -0.41
C ASP A 76 10.90 13.48 0.18
N ARG A 77 9.66 13.09 -0.12
CA ARG A 77 8.48 13.77 0.45
C ARG A 77 8.12 13.19 1.82
N PRO A 78 8.06 14.02 2.89
CA PRO A 78 7.68 13.56 4.23
C PRO A 78 6.32 12.87 4.29
N GLN A 79 5.37 13.33 3.46
CA GLN A 79 4.03 12.73 3.37
C GLN A 79 4.06 11.31 2.79
N PHE A 80 4.93 11.04 1.82
CA PHE A 80 5.10 9.72 1.24
C PHE A 80 5.79 8.77 2.22
N GLN A 81 6.85 9.23 2.89
CA GLN A 81 7.51 8.44 3.95
C GLN A 81 6.55 8.09 5.09
N ALA A 82 5.73 9.05 5.53
CA ALA A 82 4.71 8.80 6.55
C ALA A 82 3.66 7.78 6.08
N LEU A 83 3.22 7.86 4.82
CA LEU A 83 2.31 6.90 4.21
C LEU A 83 2.93 5.50 4.16
N MET A 84 4.16 5.38 3.68
CA MET A 84 4.86 4.09 3.58
C MET A 84 5.07 3.44 4.95
N ARG A 85 5.50 4.21 5.94
CA ARG A 85 5.61 3.71 7.33
C ARG A 85 4.28 3.18 7.85
N ARG A 86 3.19 3.93 7.65
CA ARG A 86 1.85 3.47 8.06
C ARG A 86 1.45 2.18 7.33
N CYS A 87 1.76 2.06 6.03
CA CYS A 87 1.52 0.83 5.29
C CYS A 87 2.31 -0.36 5.86
N CYS A 88 3.56 -0.15 6.26
CA CYS A 88 4.37 -1.19 6.91
C CYS A 88 3.73 -1.66 8.23
N GLU A 89 3.33 -0.72 9.09
CA GLU A 89 2.65 -1.02 10.36
C GLU A 89 1.35 -1.83 10.12
N GLU A 90 0.55 -1.44 9.13
CA GLU A 90 -0.68 -2.15 8.80
C GLU A 90 -0.43 -3.52 8.15
N LEU A 91 0.65 -3.69 7.37
CA LEU A 91 1.05 -4.99 6.83
C LEU A 91 1.50 -5.95 7.93
N GLU A 92 2.34 -5.49 8.86
CA GLU A 92 2.79 -6.30 10.01
C GLU A 92 1.60 -6.76 10.85
N GLU A 93 0.66 -5.88 11.13
CA GLU A 93 -0.56 -6.23 11.84
C GLU A 93 -1.42 -7.22 11.04
N GLY A 94 -1.67 -6.96 9.76
CA GLY A 94 -2.46 -7.84 8.91
C GLY A 94 -1.87 -9.25 8.81
N GLN A 95 -0.53 -9.37 8.78
CA GLN A 95 0.16 -10.66 8.83
C GLN A 95 -0.03 -11.35 10.18
N GLY A 96 0.07 -10.61 11.29
CA GLY A 96 -0.19 -11.14 12.63
C GLY A 96 -1.62 -11.63 12.83
N LEU A 97 -2.61 -10.96 12.21
CA LEU A 97 -4.02 -11.37 12.26
C LEU A 97 -4.33 -12.60 11.37
N CYS A 98 -3.46 -12.90 10.41
CA CYS A 98 -3.56 -14.09 9.56
C CYS A 98 -2.83 -15.33 10.16
N GLY A 99 -2.10 -15.16 11.26
CA GLY A 99 -1.23 -16.15 11.90
C GLY A 99 -1.90 -17.06 12.92
#